data_AF-A0A7X8GZR7-F1
#
_entry.id   AF-A0A7X8GZR7-F1
#
_cell.length_a   1.000
_cell.length_b   1.000
_cell.length_c   1.000
_cell.angle_alpha   90.00
_cell.angle_beta   90.00
_cell.angle_gamma   90.00
#
_symmetry.space_group_name_H-M   'P 1'
#
loop_
_entity.id
_entity.type
_entity.pdbx_description
1 polymer ?
#
loop_
_entity_poly.entity_id
_entity_poly.type
_entity_poly.pdbx_seq_one_letter_code
_entity_poly.pdbx_strand_id
1 'polypeptide(L)' 'GAILLGVQAPVIKAHGSSNEEAIFNAIRQANKILTSNVVEEIANHFRSLS' A
#
# COMPACT_ATOMS: atom_id res chain seq x y z
N GLY A 1 1.06 -7.52 6.11
CA GLY A 1 1.92 -6.51 6.77
C GLY A 1 1.10 -5.26 7.05
N ALA A 2 1.72 -4.21 7.60
CA ALA A 2 1.08 -2.90 7.74
C ALA A 2 1.37 -2.04 6.50
N ILE A 3 0.34 -1.42 5.94
CA ILE A 3 0.47 -0.49 4.80
C ILE A 3 0.85 0.88 5.36
N LEU A 4 1.89 1.52 4.79
CA LEU A 4 2.20 2.92 5.07
C LEU A 4 1.44 3.79 4.08
N LEU A 5 0.50 4.59 4.59
CA LEU A 5 -0.28 5.56 3.81
C LEU A 5 0.41 6.93 3.80
N GLY A 6 0.13 7.74 2.77
CA GLY A 6 0.70 9.08 2.62
C GLY A 6 2.07 9.14 1.94
N VAL A 7 2.60 7.99 1.52
CA VAL A 7 3.78 7.89 0.64
C VAL A 7 3.36 7.76 -0.83
N GLN A 8 4.27 8.04 -1.76
CA GLN A 8 3.97 8.11 -3.20
C GLN A 8 3.80 6.74 -3.89
N ALA A 9 4.06 5.63 -3.20
CA ALA A 9 3.99 4.28 -3.75
C ALA A 9 3.58 3.28 -2.66
N PRO A 10 3.12 2.06 -3.02
CA PRO A 10 2.76 1.05 -2.04
C PRO A 10 3.98 0.63 -1.22
N VAL A 11 3.98 0.97 0.08
CA VAL A 11 4.99 0.51 1.02
C VAL A 11 4.32 -0.33 2.10
N ILE A 12 4.77 -1.58 2.24
CA ILE A 12 4.23 -2.53 3.21
C ILE A 12 5.34 -3.00 4.14
N LYS A 13 5.14 -2.81 5.44
CA LYS A 13 6.02 -3.36 6.47
C LYS A 13 5.55 -4.77 6.83
N ALA A 14 6.35 -5.78 6.52
CA ALA A 14 6.16 -7.12 7.06
C ALA A 14 6.46 -7.16 8.56
N HIS A 15 5.82 -8.07 9.30
CA HIS A 15 6.12 -8.27 10.72
C HIS A 15 7.41 -9.08 10.89
N GLY A 16 8.12 -8.95 12.01
CA GLY A 16 9.42 -9.61 12.22
C GLY A 16 9.34 -11.14 12.18
N SER A 17 8.20 -11.71 12.60
CA SER A 17 7.93 -13.15 12.56
C SER A 17 7.05 -13.57 11.38
N SER A 18 7.04 -12.82 10.28
CA SER A 18 6.26 -13.20 9.09
C SER A 18 6.78 -14.50 8.46
N ASN A 19 5.87 -15.43 8.19
CA ASN A 19 6.10 -16.65 7.42
C ASN A 19 5.82 -16.43 5.92
N GLU A 20 6.00 -17.48 5.11
CA GLU A 20 5.81 -17.44 3.65
C GLU A 20 4.42 -16.96 3.22
N GLU A 21 3.35 -17.38 3.92
CA GLU A 21 1.99 -16.94 3.63
C GLU A 21 1.80 -15.45 3.94
N ALA A 22 2.36 -14.95 5.05
CA ALA A 22 2.30 -13.54 5.40
C ALA A 22 3.04 -12.66 4.37
N ILE A 23 4.16 -13.13 3.84
CA ILE A 23 4.91 -12.44 2.78
C ILE A 23 4.12 -12.48 1.46
N PHE A 24 3.57 -13.63 1.06
CA PHE A 24 2.72 -13.73 -0.12
C PHE A 24 1.52 -12.77 -0.06
N ASN A 25 0.85 -12.70 1.09
CA ASN A 25 -0.25 -11.78 1.30
C ASN A 25 0.18 -10.31 1.22
N ALA A 26 1.37 -9.96 1.71
CA ALA A 26 1.92 -8.61 1.56
C ALA A 26 2.15 -8.25 0.08
N ILE A 27 2.72 -9.18 -0.71
CA ILE A 27 2.91 -8.98 -2.16
C ILE A 27 1.55 -8.82 -2.86
N ARG A 28 0.56 -9.66 -2.53
CA ARG A 28 -0.80 -9.57 -3.08
C ARG A 28 -1.47 -8.24 -2.73
N GLN A 29 -1.27 -7.73 -1.52
CA GLN A 29 -1.74 -6.42 -1.09
C GLN A 29 -1.09 -5.29 -1.89
N ALA A 30 0.24 -5.33 -2.10
CA ALA A 30 0.95 -4.34 -2.89
C ALA A 30 0.43 -4.31 -4.34
N ASN A 31 0.27 -5.49 -4.95
CA ASN A 31 -0.27 -5.60 -6.31
C ASN A 31 -1.69 -4.99 -6.40
N LYS A 32 -2.56 -5.28 -5.43
CA LYS A 32 -3.91 -4.71 -5.39
C LYS A 32 -3.88 -3.18 -5.37
N ILE A 33 -3.00 -2.57 -4.55
CA ILE A 33 -2.85 -1.10 -4.47
C ILE A 33 -2.36 -0.53 -5.81
N LEU A 34 -1.40 -1.19 -6.46
CA LEU A 34 -0.91 -0.77 -7.79
C LEU A 34 -2.03 -0.78 -8.83
N THR A 35 -2.88 -1.81 -8.82
CA THR A 35 -3.96 -1.96 -9.81
C THR A 35 -5.21 -1.13 -9.53
N SER A 36 -5.34 -0.56 -8.32
CA SER A 36 -6.57 0.10 -7.89
C SER A 36 -6.54 1.63 -8.00
N ASN A 37 -5.48 2.24 -8.53
CA ASN A 37 -5.28 3.70 -8.63
C ASN A 37 -5.45 4.51 -7.33
N VAL A 38 -5.53 3.84 -6.17
CA VAL A 38 -5.93 4.46 -4.89
C VAL A 38 -4.93 5.53 -4.43
N VAL A 39 -3.64 5.37 -4.77
CA VAL A 39 -2.59 6.35 -4.45
C VAL A 39 -2.86 7.67 -5.19
N GLU A 40 -3.25 7.58 -6.46
CA GLU A 40 -3.55 8.74 -7.28
C GLU A 40 -4.86 9.43 -6.83
N GLU A 41 -5.89 8.64 -6.50
CA GLU A 41 -7.14 9.17 -5.95
C GLU A 41 -6.92 9.93 -4.65
N ILE A 42 -6.15 9.37 -3.71
CA ILE A 42 -5.80 10.03 -2.45
C ILE A 42 -5.02 11.31 -2.72
N ALA A 43 -4.02 11.27 -3.61
CA ALA A 43 -3.22 12.45 -3.96
C ALA A 43 -4.07 13.56 -4.58
N ASN A 44 -4.97 13.21 -5.51
CA ASN A 44 -5.87 14.15 -6.16
C ASN A 44 -6.89 14.75 -5.19
N HIS A 45 -7.41 13.95 -4.25
CA HIS A 45 -8.28 14.45 -3.20
C HIS A 45 -7.61 15.58 -2.40
N PHE A 46 -6.39 15.36 -1.90
CA PHE A 46 -5.68 16.40 -1.15
C PHE A 46 -5.25 17.61 -1.99
N ARG A 47 -4.90 17.42 -3.27
CA ARG A 47 -4.64 18.55 -4.19
C ARG A 47 -5.89 19.40 -4.45
N SER A 48 -7.08 18.82 -4.41
CA SER A 48 -8.32 19.57 -4.62
C SER A 48 -8.74 20.42 -3.41
N LEU A 49 -8.14 20.16 -2.25
CA LEU A 49 -8.39 20.90 -1.00
C LEU A 49 -7.42 22.09 -0.81
N SER A 50 -6.36 22.18 -1.61
CA SER A 50 -5.40 23.29 -1.63
C SER A 50 -5.74 24.31 -2.70
#